data_AF-A0AAP3E908-F1
#
_entry.id   AF-A0AAP3E908-F1
#
_cell.length_a   1.000
_cell.length_b   1.000
_cell.length_c   1.000
_cell.angle_alpha   90.00
_cell.angle_beta   90.00
_cell.angle_gamma   90.00
#
_symmetry.space_group_name_H-M   'P 1'
#
loop_
_entity.id
_entity.type
_entity.pdbx_description
1 polymer ?
#
loop_
_entity_poly.entity_id
_entity_poly.type
_entity_poly.pdbx_seq_one_letter_code
_entity_poly.pdbx_strand_id
1 'polypeptide(L)'
;MDDAREYCIRPESDEAFALSLLGENQVHALGFDEDSEQWVQFYSTDMEFSEEAFQEFEDAIYGWVKARYESRLDDGELKMSGPSDPVLEDGEKEVPPEVEMGLEPEYDCPDCGYYKTGVTTSPHGFLDHLREVHDYSDSEAHEILNG
;
A
#
# COMPACT_ATOMS: atom_id res chain seq x y z
N MET A 1 -9.98 12.00 7.98
CA MET A 1 -10.16 10.98 6.94
C MET A 1 -9.62 9.72 7.57
N ASP A 2 -10.46 8.71 7.73
CA ASP A 2 -10.04 7.41 8.23
C ASP A 2 -9.20 6.76 7.13
N ASP A 3 -7.88 6.78 7.30
CA ASP A 3 -6.95 6.14 6.39
C ASP A 3 -6.97 4.63 6.67
N ALA A 4 -7.45 3.86 5.68
CA ALA A 4 -7.46 2.41 5.72
C ALA A 4 -6.28 1.87 4.90
N ARG A 5 -5.52 0.93 5.45
CA ARG A 5 -4.39 0.29 4.77
C ARG A 5 -4.52 -1.21 4.81
N GLU A 6 -4.29 -1.85 3.67
CA GLU A 6 -4.36 -3.29 3.51
C GLU A 6 -3.05 -3.96 3.94
N TYR A 7 -3.17 -5.05 4.69
CA TYR A 7 -2.04 -5.84 5.19
C TYR A 7 -2.01 -7.26 4.65
N CYS A 8 -3.15 -7.77 4.18
CA CYS A 8 -3.24 -9.06 3.51
C CYS A 8 -4.27 -8.96 2.39
N ILE A 9 -3.86 -9.28 1.17
CA ILE A 9 -4.70 -9.20 -0.02
C ILE A 9 -4.66 -10.51 -0.82
N ARG A 10 -5.71 -10.78 -1.59
CA ARG A 10 -5.66 -11.72 -2.70
C ARG A 10 -5.14 -11.00 -3.95
N PRO A 11 -3.95 -11.33 -4.47
CA PRO A 11 -3.35 -10.61 -5.60
C PRO A 11 -4.16 -10.71 -6.89
N GLU A 12 -4.97 -11.78 -7.06
CA GLU A 12 -5.80 -11.97 -8.25
C GLU A 12 -7.05 -11.07 -8.28
N SER A 13 -7.49 -10.53 -7.14
CA SER A 13 -8.77 -9.82 -7.04
C SER A 13 -8.70 -8.53 -6.22
N ASP A 14 -7.53 -8.22 -5.64
CA ASP A 14 -7.33 -7.09 -4.75
C ASP A 14 -8.26 -7.13 -3.52
N GLU A 15 -8.71 -8.34 -3.13
CA GLU A 15 -9.61 -8.53 -1.99
C GLU A 15 -8.82 -8.57 -0.70
N ALA A 16 -9.13 -7.67 0.23
CA ALA A 16 -8.44 -7.56 1.51
C ALA A 16 -8.98 -8.54 2.57
N PHE A 17 -8.06 -9.18 3.29
CA PHE A 17 -8.32 -10.11 4.39
C PHE A 17 -7.85 -9.56 5.74
N ALA A 18 -6.97 -8.55 5.74
CA ALA A 18 -6.59 -7.81 6.92
C ALA A 18 -6.31 -6.34 6.57
N LEU A 19 -6.75 -5.44 7.44
CA LEU A 19 -6.67 -3.98 7.27
C LEU A 19 -6.24 -3.32 8.58
N SER A 20 -5.53 -2.20 8.49
CA SER A 20 -5.44 -1.22 9.56
C SER A 20 -6.34 -0.03 9.27
N LEU A 21 -7.05 0.48 10.28
CA LEU A 21 -7.80 1.73 10.21
C LEU A 21 -7.17 2.74 11.17
N LEU A 22 -6.80 3.91 10.65
CA LEU A 22 -6.38 5.06 11.44
C LEU A 22 -7.60 5.91 11.80
N GLY A 23 -7.98 5.89 13.08
CA GLY A 23 -8.99 6.79 13.64
C GLY A 23 -8.37 8.11 14.12
N GLU A 24 -9.13 8.91 14.87
CA GLU A 24 -8.66 10.24 15.33
C GLU A 24 -7.58 10.19 16.42
N ASN A 25 -7.60 9.17 17.29
CA ASN A 25 -6.61 8.98 18.36
C ASN A 25 -6.18 7.51 18.54
N GLN A 26 -6.64 6.60 17.68
CA GLN A 26 -6.39 5.17 17.82
C GLN A 26 -6.16 4.54 16.45
N VAL A 27 -5.35 3.48 16.43
CA VAL A 27 -5.22 2.60 15.28
C VAL A 27 -5.92 1.28 15.61
N HIS A 28 -6.68 0.77 14.64
CA HIS A 28 -7.40 -0.50 14.75
C HIS A 28 -6.88 -1.46 13.71
N ALA A 29 -6.75 -2.74 14.07
CA ALA A 29 -6.55 -3.80 13.10
C ALA A 29 -7.84 -4.61 12.95
N LEU A 30 -8.29 -4.74 11.70
CA LEU A 30 -9.43 -5.51 11.31
C LEU A 30 -8.98 -6.72 10.49
N GLY A 31 -9.60 -7.85 10.73
CA GLY A 31 -9.43 -9.06 9.94
C GLY A 31 -10.78 -9.48 9.40
N PHE A 32 -10.82 -9.99 8.18
CA PHE A 32 -12.05 -10.56 7.63
C PHE A 32 -12.24 -11.97 8.20
N ASP A 33 -13.38 -12.25 8.81
CA ASP A 33 -13.77 -13.58 9.30
C ASP A 33 -14.63 -14.27 8.22
N GLU A 34 -14.09 -15.33 7.62
CA GLU A 34 -14.76 -16.02 6.50
C GLU A 34 -15.98 -16.82 6.95
N ASP A 35 -15.97 -17.35 8.18
CA ASP A 35 -17.10 -18.10 8.75
C ASP A 35 -18.34 -17.21 8.95
N SER A 36 -18.12 -15.97 9.41
CA SER A 36 -19.18 -15.00 9.70
C SER A 36 -19.40 -13.99 8.57
N GLU A 37 -18.57 -14.03 7.53
CA GLU A 37 -18.52 -13.07 6.42
C GLU A 37 -18.47 -11.60 6.89
N GLN A 38 -17.68 -11.33 7.94
CA GLN A 38 -17.67 -10.05 8.65
C GLN A 38 -16.27 -9.58 9.02
N TRP A 39 -16.09 -8.26 9.05
CA TRP A 39 -14.88 -7.65 9.59
C TRP A 39 -14.90 -7.68 11.11
N VAL A 40 -13.86 -8.26 11.70
CA VAL A 40 -13.66 -8.34 13.15
C VAL A 40 -12.45 -7.51 13.56
N GLN A 41 -12.64 -6.62 14.52
CA GLN A 41 -11.53 -5.95 15.18
C GLN A 41 -10.82 -6.94 16.11
N PHE A 42 -9.54 -7.16 15.88
CA PHE A 42 -8.73 -8.06 16.72
C PHE A 42 -7.62 -7.34 17.48
N TYR A 43 -7.28 -6.11 17.09
CA TYR A 43 -6.31 -5.28 17.79
C TYR A 43 -6.72 -3.81 17.75
N SER A 44 -6.37 -3.07 18.80
CA SER A 44 -6.46 -1.61 18.80
C SER A 44 -5.50 -1.02 19.84
N THR A 45 -4.85 0.07 19.49
CA THR A 45 -4.01 0.84 20.42
C THR A 45 -4.17 2.34 20.19
N ASP A 46 -3.90 3.13 21.22
CA ASP A 46 -3.84 4.59 21.11
C ASP A 46 -2.66 5.02 20.21
N MET A 47 -2.84 6.14 19.50
CA MET A 47 -1.85 6.72 18.57
C MET A 47 -0.71 7.45 19.30
N GLU A 48 -0.24 6.90 20.42
CA GLU A 48 1.06 7.30 20.96
C GLU A 48 2.15 6.68 20.08
N PHE A 49 2.48 7.39 18.99
CA PHE A 49 3.43 6.93 17.99
C PHE A 49 4.79 6.65 18.64
N SER A 50 5.16 5.37 18.67
CA SER A 50 6.49 4.87 19.02
C SER A 50 6.83 3.72 18.08
N GLU A 51 8.12 3.54 17.78
CA GLU A 51 8.61 2.43 16.96
C GLU A 51 8.23 1.08 17.60
N GLU A 52 8.24 0.99 18.93
CA GLU A 52 7.81 -0.18 19.69
C GLU A 52 6.31 -0.47 19.49
N ALA A 53 5.44 0.52 19.64
CA ALA A 53 4.00 0.35 19.45
C ALA A 53 3.64 -0.01 18.01
N PHE A 54 4.39 0.51 17.03
CA PHE A 54 4.24 0.16 15.62
C PHE A 54 4.65 -1.29 15.35
N GLN A 55 5.79 -1.74 15.89
CA GLN A 55 6.22 -3.12 15.77
C GLN A 55 5.22 -4.08 16.43
N GLU A 56 4.73 -3.77 17.63
CA GLU A 56 3.70 -4.57 18.30
C GLU A 56 2.40 -4.66 17.50
N PHE A 57 2.01 -3.55 16.87
CA PHE A 57 0.84 -3.50 15.99
C PHE A 57 1.02 -4.39 14.76
N GLU A 58 2.17 -4.29 14.08
CA GLU A 58 2.46 -5.15 12.94
C GLU A 58 2.52 -6.62 13.34
N ASP A 59 3.28 -6.98 14.38
CA ASP A 59 3.36 -8.37 14.88
C ASP A 59 1.96 -8.92 15.21
N ALA A 60 1.05 -8.11 15.75
CA ALA A 60 -0.32 -8.52 16.00
C ALA A 60 -1.08 -8.83 14.70
N ILE A 61 -0.93 -8.02 13.65
CA ILE A 61 -1.55 -8.28 12.34
C ILE A 61 -0.95 -9.52 11.70
N TYR A 62 0.38 -9.59 11.56
CA TYR A 62 1.08 -10.74 10.96
C TYR A 62 0.74 -12.04 11.69
N GLY A 63 0.74 -12.01 13.03
CA GLY A 63 0.37 -13.15 13.85
C GLY A 63 -1.07 -13.58 13.63
N TRP A 64 -2.01 -12.63 13.54
CA TRP A 64 -3.42 -12.94 13.31
C TRP A 64 -3.67 -13.55 11.91
N VAL A 65 -3.08 -12.95 10.87
CA VAL A 65 -3.21 -13.45 9.49
C VAL A 65 -2.57 -14.83 9.39
N LYS A 66 -1.35 -15.01 9.89
CA LYS A 66 -0.68 -16.31 9.86
C LYS A 66 -1.51 -17.39 10.59
N ALA A 67 -2.06 -17.08 11.76
CA ALA A 67 -2.86 -18.06 12.51
C ALA A 67 -4.11 -18.56 11.76
N ARG A 68 -4.64 -17.77 10.80
CA ARG A 68 -5.85 -18.12 10.05
C ARG A 68 -5.59 -18.57 8.62
N TYR A 69 -4.60 -17.98 7.99
CA TYR A 69 -4.39 -18.04 6.55
C TYR A 69 -3.00 -18.57 6.16
N GLU A 70 -2.21 -19.12 7.08
CA GLU A 70 -0.87 -19.68 6.80
C GLU A 70 -0.84 -20.57 5.56
N SER A 71 -1.80 -21.49 5.41
CA SER A 71 -1.85 -22.38 4.24
C SER A 71 -2.10 -21.64 2.92
N ARG A 72 -2.87 -20.55 2.94
CA ARG A 72 -3.17 -19.74 1.75
C ARG A 72 -2.05 -18.75 1.42
N LEU A 73 -1.31 -18.31 2.45
CA LEU A 73 -0.07 -17.55 2.27
C LEU A 73 1.03 -18.42 1.65
N ASP A 74 1.19 -19.67 2.11
CA ASP A 74 2.19 -20.62 1.58
C ASP A 74 1.90 -21.00 0.12
N ASP A 75 0.62 -21.15 -0.23
CA ASP A 75 0.18 -21.44 -1.61
C ASP A 75 0.25 -20.22 -2.55
N GLY A 76 0.48 -19.02 -1.99
CA GLY A 76 0.52 -17.77 -2.74
C GLY A 76 -0.86 -17.21 -3.14
N GLU A 77 -1.94 -17.82 -2.64
CA GLU A 77 -3.31 -17.33 -2.83
C GLU A 77 -3.52 -15.98 -2.12
N LEU A 78 -2.83 -15.77 -1.00
CA LEU A 78 -2.82 -14.52 -0.26
C LEU A 78 -1.40 -13.99 -0.15
N LYS A 79 -1.27 -12.67 -0.12
CA LYS A 79 0.01 -11.98 0.02
C LYS A 79 -0.07 -10.96 1.16
N MET A 80 0.96 -10.94 2.00
CA MET A 80 1.14 -9.88 3.00
C MET A 80 1.61 -8.60 2.33
N SER A 81 1.17 -7.46 2.84
CA SER A 81 1.55 -6.13 2.33
C SER A 81 1.67 -5.16 3.50
N GLY A 82 2.57 -5.46 4.43
CA GLY A 82 2.90 -4.53 5.51
C GLY A 82 4.03 -3.56 5.13
N PRO A 83 4.16 -2.43 5.84
CA PRO A 83 5.32 -1.54 5.73
C PRO A 83 6.63 -2.20 6.17
N SER A 84 6.60 -3.23 7.01
CA SER A 84 7.78 -4.02 7.40
C SER A 84 7.88 -5.40 6.71
N ASP A 85 7.07 -5.67 5.68
CA ASP A 85 7.28 -6.88 4.88
C ASP A 85 8.73 -6.88 4.39
N PRO A 86 9.49 -7.97 4.57
CA PRO A 86 10.83 -8.04 4.01
C PRO A 86 10.69 -7.78 2.52
N VAL A 87 11.29 -6.68 2.07
CA VAL A 87 11.64 -6.49 0.67
C VAL A 87 12.28 -7.81 0.27
N LEU A 88 11.58 -8.59 -0.57
CA LEU A 88 12.20 -9.76 -1.21
C LEU A 88 13.55 -9.24 -1.71
N GLU A 89 14.65 -9.82 -1.22
CA GLU A 89 15.97 -9.33 -1.60
C GLU A 89 16.01 -9.26 -3.14
N ASP A 90 16.28 -8.05 -3.63
CA ASP A 90 16.04 -7.50 -4.98
C ASP A 90 14.68 -6.79 -5.18
N GLY A 91 14.71 -5.47 -4.96
CA GLY A 91 13.58 -4.56 -5.14
C GLY A 91 14.05 -3.12 -5.22
N GLU A 92 15.07 -2.85 -6.06
CA GLU A 92 15.02 -1.66 -6.90
C GLU A 92 13.57 -1.51 -7.38
N LYS A 93 12.96 -0.31 -7.30
CA LYS A 93 11.59 -0.06 -7.85
C LYS A 93 11.48 -0.87 -9.14
N GLU A 94 10.66 -1.93 -9.18
CA GLU A 94 10.58 -2.80 -10.36
C GLU A 94 10.01 -1.96 -11.50
N VAL A 95 10.93 -1.35 -12.24
CA VAL A 95 10.65 -0.64 -13.47
C VAL A 95 10.24 -1.73 -14.45
N PRO A 96 9.03 -1.68 -15.04
CA PRO A 96 8.64 -2.67 -16.04
C PRO A 96 9.72 -2.77 -17.13
N PRO A 97 10.03 -3.97 -17.65
CA PRO A 97 11.10 -4.14 -18.64
C PRO A 97 10.91 -3.28 -19.90
N GLU A 98 9.66 -2.94 -20.24
CA GLU A 98 9.32 -1.98 -21.31
C GLU A 98 9.85 -0.56 -21.06
N VAL A 99 9.89 -0.16 -19.79
CA VAL A 99 10.36 1.14 -19.32
C VAL A 99 11.89 1.17 -19.28
N GLU A 100 12.55 0.11 -18.79
CA GLU A 100 14.03 0.01 -18.81
C GLU A 100 14.62 0.07 -20.24
N MET A 101 13.86 -0.40 -21.23
CA MET A 101 14.22 -0.30 -22.65
C MET A 101 13.96 1.08 -23.26
N GLY A 102 13.46 2.05 -22.49
CA GLY A 102 13.14 3.41 -22.93
C GLY A 102 11.98 3.46 -23.92
N LEU A 103 11.11 2.45 -23.93
CA LEU A 103 9.97 2.37 -24.85
C LEU A 103 8.72 3.04 -24.28
N GLU A 104 8.68 3.28 -22.96
CA GLU A 104 7.52 3.83 -22.26
C GLU A 104 7.86 5.01 -21.36
N PRO A 105 6.93 5.97 -21.21
CA PRO A 105 7.12 7.13 -20.36
C PRO A 105 7.00 6.77 -18.88
N GLU A 106 7.88 7.36 -18.08
CA GLU A 106 7.91 7.23 -16.62
C GLU A 106 7.33 8.48 -15.96
N TYR A 107 6.62 8.27 -14.85
CA TYR A 107 6.00 9.31 -14.06
C TYR A 107 6.40 9.16 -12.61
N ASP A 108 7.48 9.86 -12.23
CA ASP A 108 8.02 9.87 -10.87
C ASP A 108 7.69 11.21 -10.21
N CYS A 109 6.94 11.17 -9.11
CA CYS A 109 6.66 12.37 -8.33
C CYS A 109 7.89 12.75 -7.50
N PRO A 110 8.36 14.01 -7.57
CA PRO A 110 9.53 14.44 -6.79
C PRO A 110 9.23 14.64 -5.29
N ASP A 111 7.96 14.82 -4.91
CA ASP A 111 7.57 15.17 -3.53
C ASP A 111 7.00 14.00 -2.73
N CYS A 112 6.65 12.89 -3.38
CA CYS A 112 6.21 11.69 -2.70
C CYS A 112 6.63 10.42 -3.44
N GLY A 113 6.46 9.27 -2.80
CA GLY A 113 6.80 7.96 -3.40
C GLY A 113 5.88 7.53 -4.55
N TYR A 114 5.06 8.43 -5.10
CA TYR A 114 4.17 8.13 -6.22
C TYR A 114 4.97 7.93 -7.50
N TYR A 115 5.04 6.68 -7.95
CA TYR A 115 5.66 6.28 -9.20
C TYR A 115 4.66 5.48 -10.03
N LYS A 116 4.51 5.86 -11.30
CA LYS A 116 3.67 5.20 -12.28
C LYS A 116 4.34 5.23 -13.64
N THR A 117 3.81 4.43 -14.57
CA THR A 117 4.33 4.27 -15.93
C THR A 117 3.22 4.50 -16.94
N GLY A 118 3.56 4.69 -18.22
CA GLY A 118 2.59 4.84 -19.32
C GLY A 118 1.52 3.73 -19.42
N VAL A 119 1.78 2.57 -18.81
CA VAL A 119 0.85 1.43 -18.69
C VAL A 119 -0.17 1.61 -17.56
N THR A 120 0.25 2.20 -16.45
CA THR A 120 -0.51 2.27 -15.20
C THR A 120 -1.11 3.64 -14.93
N THR A 121 -0.65 4.68 -15.62
CA THR A 121 -1.28 6.00 -15.64
C THR A 121 -1.02 6.71 -16.96
N SER A 122 -1.93 7.60 -17.32
CA SER A 122 -1.74 8.53 -18.43
C SER A 122 -0.98 9.79 -17.96
N PRO A 123 -0.34 10.54 -18.87
CA PRO A 123 0.30 11.82 -18.52
C PRO A 123 -0.66 12.77 -17.79
N HIS A 124 -1.93 12.76 -18.20
CA HIS A 124 -2.95 13.59 -17.56
C HIS A 124 -3.27 13.14 -16.12
N GLY A 125 -3.24 11.83 -15.84
CA GLY A 125 -3.45 11.30 -14.49
C GLY A 125 -2.26 11.58 -13.56
N PHE A 126 -1.04 11.64 -14.09
CA PHE A 126 0.12 12.10 -13.32
C PHE A 126 0.06 13.60 -13.03
N LEU A 127 -0.35 14.42 -14.01
CA LEU A 127 -0.55 15.87 -13.80
C LEU A 127 -1.65 16.14 -12.77
N ASP A 128 -2.72 15.35 -12.79
CA ASP A 128 -3.81 15.44 -11.82
C ASP A 128 -3.30 15.15 -10.40
N HIS A 129 -2.51 14.08 -10.24
CA HIS A 129 -1.83 13.78 -8.99
C HIS A 129 -0.97 14.95 -8.49
N LEU A 130 -0.15 15.57 -9.35
CA LEU A 130 0.68 16.71 -8.94
C LEU A 130 -0.16 17.91 -8.48
N ARG A 131 -1.31 18.16 -9.14
CA ARG A 131 -2.19 19.29 -8.80
C ARG A 131 -3.01 19.04 -7.56
N GLU A 132 -3.60 17.85 -7.42
CA GLU A 132 -4.51 17.56 -6.32
C GLU A 132 -3.79 17.19 -5.03
N VAL A 133 -2.63 16.52 -5.12
CA VAL A 133 -1.90 16.03 -3.94
C VAL A 133 -0.85 17.04 -3.46
N HIS A 134 -0.24 17.78 -4.38
CA HIS A 134 0.89 18.67 -4.09
C HIS A 134 0.62 20.14 -4.43
N ASP A 135 -0.60 20.48 -4.86
CA ASP A 135 -1.03 21.84 -5.23
C ASP A 135 -0.14 22.47 -6.31
N TYR A 136 0.52 21.65 -7.13
CA TYR A 136 1.36 22.15 -8.22
C TYR A 136 0.53 22.98 -9.18
N SER A 137 1.06 24.14 -9.56
CA SER A 137 0.44 24.91 -10.63
C SER A 137 0.59 24.20 -11.98
N ASP A 138 -0.34 24.45 -12.90
CA ASP A 138 -0.41 23.78 -14.22
C ASP A 138 0.94 23.83 -14.97
N SER A 139 1.65 24.96 -14.85
CA SER A 139 2.98 25.15 -15.43
C SER A 139 4.06 24.29 -14.77
N GLU A 140 4.10 24.22 -13.44
CA GLU A 140 5.10 23.42 -12.72
C GLU A 140 4.89 21.91 -12.95
N ALA A 141 3.63 21.46 -12.93
CA ALA A 141 3.29 20.07 -13.22
C ALA A 141 3.70 19.67 -14.64
N HIS A 142 3.52 20.56 -15.62
CA HIS A 142 3.96 20.33 -17.00
C HIS A 142 5.48 20.37 -17.18
N GLU A 143 6.20 21.17 -16.39
CA GLU A 143 7.67 21.16 -16.36
C GLU A 143 8.22 19.85 -15.81
N ILE A 144 7.60 19.29 -14.76
CA ILE A 144 7.96 17.98 -14.21
C ILE A 144 7.69 16.86 -15.22
N LEU A 145 6.55 16.92 -15.93
CA LEU A 145 6.17 15.91 -16.93
C LEU A 145 7.07 15.93 -18.19
N ASN A 146 7.58 17.09 -18.60
CA ASN A 146 8.38 17.27 -19.82
C ASN A 146 9.89 17.47 -19.54
N GLY A 147 10.33 17.17 -18.31
CA GLY A 147 11.69 17.40 -17.81
C GLY A 147 12.79 16.87 -18.72
#